data_AF-A0A950TV73-F1
#
_entry.id   AF-A0A950TV73-F1
#
_cell.length_a   1.000
_cell.length_b   1.000
_cell.length_c   1.000
_cell.angle_alpha   90.00
_cell.angle_beta   90.00
_cell.angle_gamma   90.00
#
_symmetry.space_group_name_H-M   'P 1'
#
loop_
_entity.id
_entity.type
_entity.pdbx_description
1 polymer ?
#
loop_
_entity_poly.entity_id
_entity_poly.type
_entity_poly.pdbx_seq_one_letter_code
_entity_poly.pdbx_strand_id
1 'polypeptide(L)'
;MALLITFGVSIIIQNGLLQGFGADTRTLPGGALETATIRVAPGLYVGALPLLTLLAAVALVLLLDFFLYRSRLGARIRAASDDIAAANLIGLSTPRIFALAMTVAGGTAAIAACFMGLQMNFDPTSGPSRLLIAFEAVVLGGLGSL
;
A
#
# COMPACT_ATOMS: atom_id res chain seq x y z
N MET A 1 7.14 -4.44 28.13
CA MET A 1 7.20 -5.91 28.03
C MET A 1 6.66 -6.46 26.71
N ALA A 2 5.56 -5.94 26.15
CA ALA A 2 5.07 -6.35 24.81
C ALA A 2 6.10 -6.16 23.67
N LEU A 3 6.99 -5.15 23.78
CA LEU A 3 8.04 -4.88 22.79
C LEU A 3 9.13 -5.98 22.75
N LEU A 4 9.44 -6.57 23.90
CA LEU A 4 10.38 -7.69 24.02
C LEU A 4 9.79 -8.98 23.44
N ILE A 5 8.49 -9.21 23.65
CA ILE A 5 7.75 -10.35 23.09
C ILE A 5 7.65 -10.24 21.57
N THR A 6 7.25 -9.07 21.04
CA THR A 6 7.15 -8.85 19.59
C THR A 6 8.51 -8.96 18.90
N PHE A 7 9.58 -8.45 19.51
CA PHE A 7 10.93 -8.61 19.01
C PHE A 7 11.38 -10.07 19.01
N GLY A 8 11.13 -10.81 20.10
CA GLY A 8 11.43 -12.24 20.19
C GLY A 8 10.69 -13.06 19.14
N VAL A 9 9.38 -12.79 18.94
CA VAL A 9 8.58 -13.43 17.88
C VAL A 9 9.11 -13.09 16.50
N SER A 10 9.52 -11.83 16.26
CA SER A 10 10.13 -11.43 14.99
C SER A 10 11.39 -12.24 14.69
N ILE A 11 12.26 -12.47 15.68
CA ILE A 11 13.48 -13.28 15.50
C ILE A 11 13.12 -14.73 15.17
N ILE A 12 12.15 -15.32 15.88
CA ILE A 12 11.72 -16.71 15.64
C ILE A 12 11.16 -16.87 14.22
N ILE A 13 10.29 -15.96 13.78
CA ILE A 13 9.73 -15.97 12.42
C ILE A 13 10.84 -15.83 11.39
N GLN A 14 11.77 -14.89 11.58
CA GLN A 14 12.83 -14.62 10.63
C GLN A 14 13.78 -15.82 10.46
N ASN A 15 14.16 -16.45 11.57
CA ASN A 15 14.99 -17.67 11.53
C ASN A 15 14.23 -18.87 10.96
N GLY A 16 12.93 -19.01 11.28
CA GLY A 16 12.07 -20.04 10.68
C GLY A 16 11.96 -19.89 9.16
N LEU A 17 11.82 -18.67 8.67
CA LEU A 17 11.82 -18.37 7.23
C LEU A 17 13.19 -18.66 6.59
N LEU A 18 14.30 -18.29 7.24
CA LEU A 18 15.64 -18.61 6.75
C LEU A 18 15.89 -20.11 6.64
N GLN A 19 15.42 -20.89 7.63
CA GLN A 19 15.57 -22.35 7.63
C GLN A 19 14.67 -23.03 6.58
N GLY A 20 13.46 -22.49 6.34
CA GLY A 20 12.51 -23.05 5.38
C GLY A 20 12.78 -22.66 3.92
N PHE A 21 13.17 -21.41 3.66
CA PHE A 21 13.29 -20.86 2.30
C PHE A 21 14.74 -20.59 1.86
N GLY A 22 15.72 -20.71 2.77
CA GLY A 22 17.11 -20.36 2.51
C GLY A 22 17.37 -18.85 2.60
N ALA A 23 18.64 -18.45 2.55
CA ALA A 23 19.05 -17.04 2.50
C ALA A 23 19.00 -16.45 1.08
N ASP A 24 18.59 -17.26 0.09
CA ASP A 24 18.58 -16.85 -1.30
C ASP A 24 17.47 -15.84 -1.57
N THR A 25 17.86 -14.70 -2.09
CA THR A 25 16.94 -13.69 -2.60
C THR A 25 16.14 -14.27 -3.76
N ARG A 26 14.81 -14.29 -3.62
CA ARG A 26 13.91 -14.73 -4.69
C ARG A 26 13.15 -13.54 -5.24
N THR A 27 13.20 -13.36 -6.56
CA THR A 27 12.26 -12.48 -7.26
C THR A 27 11.00 -13.27 -7.59
N LEU A 28 9.86 -12.58 -7.63
CA LEU A 28 8.71 -13.14 -8.32
C LEU A 28 9.06 -13.18 -9.82
N PRO A 29 8.92 -14.32 -10.52
CA PRO A 29 9.24 -14.38 -11.93
C PRO A 29 8.26 -13.49 -12.70
N GLY A 30 8.67 -12.26 -13.02
CA GLY A 30 7.87 -11.31 -13.80
C GLY A 30 7.88 -11.61 -15.29
N GLY A 31 8.58 -12.67 -15.71
CA GLY A 31 8.62 -13.15 -17.08
C GLY A 31 9.17 -12.10 -18.05
N ALA A 32 8.60 -12.03 -19.25
CA ALA A 32 9.01 -11.08 -20.30
C ALA A 32 8.82 -9.60 -19.92
N LEU A 33 8.12 -9.28 -18.82
CA LEU A 33 7.85 -7.90 -18.40
C LEU A 33 9.01 -7.29 -17.60
N GLU A 34 9.84 -8.10 -16.94
CA GLU A 34 11.06 -7.61 -16.25
C GLU A 34 12.16 -7.17 -17.23
N THR A 35 12.24 -7.80 -18.40
CA THR A 35 13.25 -7.51 -19.44
C THR A 35 12.72 -6.65 -20.58
N ALA A 36 11.40 -6.43 -20.66
CA ALA A 36 10.81 -5.55 -21.65
C ALA A 36 11.22 -4.10 -21.38
N THR A 37 11.97 -3.53 -22.32
CA THR A 37 12.33 -2.11 -22.34
C THR A 37 11.60 -1.41 -23.47
N ILE A 38 11.00 -0.26 -23.17
CA ILE A 38 10.33 0.58 -24.15
C ILE A 38 11.30 1.72 -24.48
N ARG A 39 11.60 1.88 -25.77
CA ARG A 39 12.44 2.96 -26.27
C ARG A 39 11.61 4.23 -26.38
N VAL A 40 11.84 5.18 -25.48
CA VAL A 40 11.07 6.44 -25.40
C VAL A 40 11.71 7.54 -26.26
N ALA A 41 13.05 7.52 -26.38
CA ALA A 41 13.82 8.46 -27.22
C ALA A 41 15.12 7.81 -27.72
N PRO A 42 15.85 8.42 -28.69
CA PRO A 42 17.18 7.94 -29.07
C PRO A 42 18.13 7.98 -27.85
N GLY A 43 18.56 6.81 -27.37
CA GLY A 43 19.42 6.67 -26.19
C GLY A 43 18.69 6.53 -24.85
N LEU A 44 17.34 6.64 -24.80
CA LEU A 44 16.56 6.49 -23.58
C LEU A 44 15.70 5.22 -23.62
N TYR A 45 16.08 4.26 -22.79
CA TYR A 45 15.36 3.00 -22.57
C TYR A 45 14.74 3.03 -21.19
N VAL A 46 13.42 2.83 -21.11
CA VAL A 46 12.68 2.77 -19.85
C VAL A 46 12.15 1.36 -19.67
N GLY A 47 12.33 0.78 -18.48
CA GLY A 47 11.72 -0.51 -18.16
C GLY A 47 10.19 -0.44 -18.25
N ALA A 48 9.57 -1.46 -18.84
CA ALA A 48 8.11 -1.51 -18.97
C ALA A 48 7.41 -1.57 -17.60
N LEU A 49 7.98 -2.29 -16.61
CA LEU A 49 7.43 -2.37 -15.26
C LEU A 49 7.37 -1.01 -14.53
N PRO A 50 8.48 -0.24 -14.46
CA PRO A 50 8.45 1.09 -13.86
C PRO A 50 7.43 2.02 -14.54
N LEU A 51 7.33 1.95 -15.87
CA LEU A 51 6.35 2.75 -16.62
C LEU A 51 4.90 2.35 -16.30
N LEU A 52 4.61 1.05 -16.27
CA LEU A 52 3.29 0.54 -15.89
C LEU A 52 2.93 0.91 -14.45
N THR A 53 3.90 0.84 -13.54
CA THR A 53 3.72 1.22 -12.14
C THR A 53 3.38 2.71 -12.02
N LEU A 54 4.09 3.57 -12.75
CA LEU A 54 3.79 5.00 -12.80
C LEU A 54 2.38 5.26 -13.35
N LEU A 55 2.02 4.63 -14.46
CA LEU A 55 0.69 4.77 -15.06
C LEU A 55 -0.41 4.29 -14.12
N ALA A 56 -0.20 3.15 -13.45
CA ALA A 56 -1.14 2.60 -12.47
C ALA A 56 -1.27 3.53 -11.26
N ALA A 57 -0.18 4.09 -10.75
CA ALA A 57 -0.20 5.04 -9.63
C ALA A 57 -0.98 6.30 -9.99
N VAL A 58 -0.71 6.90 -11.16
CA VAL A 58 -1.45 8.07 -11.66
C VAL A 58 -2.93 7.75 -11.82
N ALA A 59 -3.26 6.61 -12.44
CA ALA A 59 -4.64 6.17 -12.61
C ALA A 59 -5.35 5.97 -11.26
N LEU A 60 -4.67 5.38 -10.27
CA LEU A 60 -5.23 5.15 -8.93
C LEU A 60 -5.51 6.47 -8.20
N VAL A 61 -4.58 7.43 -8.28
CA VAL A 61 -4.77 8.77 -7.70
C VAL A 61 -5.96 9.47 -8.34
N LEU A 62 -6.06 9.48 -9.67
CA LEU A 62 -7.19 10.07 -10.38
C LEU A 62 -8.52 9.38 -10.06
N LEU A 63 -8.50 8.05 -9.95
CA LEU A 63 -9.69 7.26 -9.58
C LEU A 63 -10.16 7.61 -8.17
N LEU A 64 -9.23 7.71 -7.21
CA LEU A 64 -9.55 8.08 -5.83
C LEU A 64 -10.04 9.52 -5.73
N ASP A 65 -9.40 10.46 -6.43
CA ASP A 65 -9.86 11.84 -6.50
C ASP A 65 -11.30 11.91 -7.03
N PHE A 66 -11.56 11.27 -8.17
CA PHE A 66 -12.90 11.21 -8.73
C PHE A 66 -13.89 10.54 -7.76
N PHE A 67 -13.51 9.43 -7.12
CA PHE A 67 -14.36 8.73 -6.17
C PHE A 67 -14.69 9.60 -4.95
N LEU A 68 -13.70 10.26 -4.36
CA LEU A 68 -13.90 11.08 -3.17
C LEU A 68 -14.66 12.37 -3.48
N TYR A 69 -14.33 13.05 -4.57
CA TYR A 69 -14.87 14.37 -4.90
C TYR A 69 -16.16 14.35 -5.70
N ARG A 70 -16.36 13.38 -6.60
CA ARG A 70 -17.55 13.31 -7.47
C ARG A 70 -18.58 12.27 -7.06
N SER A 71 -18.27 11.31 -6.20
CA SER A 71 -19.26 10.29 -5.78
C SER A 71 -20.03 10.70 -4.52
N ARG A 72 -21.29 10.25 -4.43
CA ARG A 72 -22.13 10.43 -3.22
C ARG A 72 -21.55 9.70 -2.01
N LEU A 73 -20.86 8.57 -2.22
CA LEU A 73 -20.21 7.83 -1.14
C LEU A 73 -19.00 8.58 -0.59
N GLY A 74 -18.17 9.15 -1.47
CA GLY A 74 -17.04 10.01 -1.09
C GLY A 74 -17.47 11.27 -0.35
N ALA A 75 -18.60 11.87 -0.74
CA ALA A 75 -19.19 12.99 0.02
C ALA A 75 -19.58 12.60 1.45
N ARG A 76 -20.12 11.38 1.66
CA ARG A 76 -20.47 10.88 3.00
C ARG A 76 -19.25 10.60 3.87
N ILE A 77 -18.17 10.09 3.28
CA ILE A 77 -16.89 9.89 3.99
C ILE A 77 -16.35 11.24 4.47
N ARG A 78 -16.29 12.24 3.59
CA ARG A 78 -15.79 13.58 3.94
C ARG A 78 -16.66 14.27 4.98
N ALA A 79 -17.99 14.20 4.85
CA ALA A 79 -18.89 14.75 5.86
C ALA A 79 -18.69 14.10 7.25
N ALA A 80 -18.41 12.80 7.30
CA ALA A 80 -18.08 12.12 8.56
C ALA A 80 -16.67 12.47 9.07
N SER A 81 -15.73 12.82 8.19
CA SER A 81 -14.40 13.31 8.58
C SER A 81 -14.44 14.72 9.16
N ASP A 82 -15.36 15.57 8.69
CA ASP A 82 -15.52 16.94 9.20
C ASP A 82 -16.14 16.95 10.61
N ASP A 83 -17.27 16.26 10.79
CA ASP A 83 -17.92 16.12 12.10
C ASP A 83 -18.73 14.81 12.17
N ILE A 84 -18.20 13.83 12.91
CA ILE A 84 -18.84 12.52 13.11
C ILE A 84 -20.20 12.67 13.83
N ALA A 85 -20.33 13.60 14.79
CA ALA A 85 -21.56 13.80 15.53
C ALA A 85 -22.66 14.37 14.63
N ALA A 86 -22.35 15.41 13.85
CA ALA A 86 -23.26 15.98 12.87
C ALA A 86 -23.65 14.98 11.78
N ALA A 87 -22.69 14.17 11.30
CA ALA A 87 -22.94 13.11 10.34
C ALA A 87 -23.97 12.08 10.85
N ASN A 88 -23.87 11.67 12.12
CA ASN A 88 -24.83 10.74 12.71
C ASN A 88 -26.24 11.36 12.84
N LEU A 89 -26.35 12.67 13.10
CA LEU A 89 -27.64 13.37 13.21
C LEU A 89 -28.41 13.40 11.87
N ILE A 90 -27.72 13.42 10.73
CA ILE A 90 -28.33 13.36 9.40
C ILE A 90 -28.55 11.91 8.90
N GLY A 91 -28.41 10.91 9.79
CA GLY A 91 -28.71 9.51 9.51
C GLY A 91 -27.58 8.73 8.83
N LEU A 92 -26.34 9.22 8.88
CA LEU A 92 -25.18 8.46 8.44
C LEU A 92 -24.78 7.44 9.49
N SER A 93 -24.60 6.18 9.11
CA SER A 93 -24.09 5.17 10.02
C SER A 93 -22.56 5.17 10.05
N THR A 94 -21.99 5.70 11.13
CA THR A 94 -20.53 5.74 11.37
C THR A 94 -19.82 4.42 11.06
N PRO A 95 -20.31 3.24 11.52
CA PRO A 95 -19.63 1.97 11.26
C PRO A 95 -19.54 1.61 9.78
N ARG A 96 -20.57 1.96 8.98
CA ARG A 96 -20.58 1.64 7.54
C ARG A 96 -19.66 2.57 6.76
N ILE A 97 -19.61 3.85 7.13
CA ILE A 97 -18.72 4.82 6.49
C ILE A 97 -17.27 4.46 6.78
N PHE A 98 -16.96 4.11 8.02
CA PHE A 98 -15.62 3.68 8.40
C PHE A 98 -15.21 2.40 7.66
N ALA A 99 -16.09 1.39 7.61
CA ALA A 99 -15.82 0.16 6.85
C ALA A 99 -15.58 0.43 5.36
N LEU A 100 -16.34 1.36 4.77
CA LEU A 100 -16.20 1.74 3.37
C LEU A 100 -14.88 2.48 3.12
N ALA A 101 -14.51 3.44 3.97
CA ALA A 101 -13.22 4.12 3.91
C ALA A 101 -12.05 3.14 4.07
N MET A 102 -12.13 2.20 5.02
CA MET A 102 -11.12 1.17 5.24
C MET A 102 -10.98 0.23 4.04
N THR A 103 -12.10 -0.10 3.37
CA THR A 103 -12.08 -0.94 2.18
C THR A 103 -11.40 -0.24 1.00
N VAL A 104 -11.64 1.06 0.82
CA VAL A 104 -10.96 1.86 -0.21
C VAL A 104 -9.46 1.98 0.09
N ALA A 105 -9.10 2.29 1.35
CA ALA A 105 -7.70 2.33 1.77
C ALA A 105 -7.00 0.97 1.59
N GLY A 106 -7.61 -0.13 2.07
CA GLY A 106 -7.08 -1.47 1.92
C GLY A 106 -6.96 -1.92 0.47
N GLY A 107 -7.96 -1.61 -0.38
CA GLY A 107 -7.93 -1.92 -1.81
C GLY A 107 -6.79 -1.22 -2.55
N THR A 108 -6.57 0.06 -2.24
CA THR A 108 -5.47 0.84 -2.84
C THR A 108 -4.10 0.34 -2.38
N ALA A 109 -3.97 0.02 -1.09
CA ALA A 109 -2.76 -0.59 -0.52
C ALA A 109 -2.47 -1.96 -1.13
N ALA A 110 -3.49 -2.79 -1.38
CA ALA A 110 -3.33 -4.09 -2.02
C ALA A 110 -2.81 -3.96 -3.46
N ILE A 111 -3.37 -3.03 -4.24
CA ILE A 111 -2.90 -2.74 -5.61
C ILE A 111 -1.42 -2.29 -5.58
N ALA A 112 -1.08 -1.35 -4.70
CA ALA A 112 0.30 -0.88 -4.54
C ALA A 112 1.26 -2.02 -4.15
N ALA A 113 0.85 -2.88 -3.21
CA ALA A 113 1.63 -4.04 -2.77
C ALA A 113 1.87 -5.05 -3.90
N CYS A 114 0.89 -5.28 -4.79
CA CYS A 114 1.07 -6.13 -5.97
C CYS A 114 2.16 -5.59 -6.91
N PHE A 115 2.13 -4.31 -7.25
CA PHE A 115 3.17 -3.69 -8.09
C PHE A 115 4.54 -3.67 -7.41
N MET A 116 4.57 -3.46 -6.10
CA MET A 116 5.80 -3.50 -5.31
C MET A 116 6.40 -4.90 -5.30
N GLY A 117 5.56 -5.94 -5.14
CA GLY A 117 6.02 -7.34 -5.17
C GLY A 117 6.62 -7.74 -6.53
N LEU A 118 6.08 -7.24 -7.63
CA LEU A 118 6.61 -7.53 -8.97
C LEU A 118 7.97 -6.89 -9.27
N GLN A 119 8.36 -5.87 -8.51
CA GLN A 119 9.64 -5.15 -8.72
C GLN A 119 10.69 -5.49 -7.67
N MET A 120 10.26 -5.97 -6.50
CA MET A 120 11.15 -6.18 -5.38
C MET A 120 11.61 -7.62 -5.26
N ASN A 121 12.86 -7.71 -4.85
CA ASN A 121 13.48 -8.90 -4.34
C ASN A 121 12.89 -9.25 -2.97
N PHE A 122 12.62 -10.52 -2.71
CA PHE A 122 12.20 -11.02 -1.41
C PHE A 122 13.32 -11.83 -0.78
N ASP A 123 13.71 -11.40 0.42
CA ASP A 123 14.64 -12.10 1.29
C ASP A 123 14.05 -12.12 2.71
N PRO A 124 14.36 -13.14 3.52
CA PRO A 124 13.78 -13.28 4.86
C PRO A 124 14.05 -12.10 5.81
N THR A 125 15.05 -11.26 5.52
CA THR A 125 15.50 -10.17 6.40
C THR A 125 14.98 -8.79 6.01
N SER A 126 14.32 -8.61 4.87
CA SER A 126 13.79 -7.29 4.43
C SER A 126 12.43 -6.90 5.01
N GLY A 127 11.84 -7.70 5.90
CA GLY A 127 10.60 -7.36 6.60
C GLY A 127 10.70 -6.06 7.43
N PRO A 128 11.67 -5.92 8.35
CA PRO A 128 11.79 -4.74 9.20
C PRO A 128 12.00 -3.41 8.45
N SER A 129 12.80 -3.40 7.39
CA SER A 129 13.04 -2.18 6.59
C SER A 129 11.77 -1.72 5.86
N ARG A 130 10.96 -2.66 5.35
CA ARG A 130 9.66 -2.36 4.74
C ARG A 130 8.65 -1.83 5.77
N LEU A 131 8.68 -2.38 6.98
CA LEU A 131 7.81 -1.94 8.07
C LEU A 131 8.07 -0.47 8.45
N LEU A 132 9.34 -0.05 8.43
CA LEU A 132 9.74 1.32 8.72
C LEU A 132 9.18 2.31 7.69
N ILE A 133 9.28 2.00 6.40
CA ILE A 133 8.72 2.84 5.32
C ILE A 133 7.19 2.91 5.41
N ALA A 134 6.53 1.77 5.70
CA ALA A 134 5.09 1.74 5.90
C ALA A 134 4.66 2.59 7.10
N PHE A 135 5.42 2.54 8.20
CA PHE A 135 5.18 3.37 9.38
C PHE A 135 5.34 4.86 9.05
N GLU A 136 6.39 5.25 8.33
CA GLU A 136 6.59 6.63 7.87
C GLU A 136 5.40 7.13 7.05
N ALA A 137 4.92 6.33 6.09
CA ALA A 137 3.76 6.68 5.29
C ALA A 137 2.48 6.86 6.12
N VAL A 138 2.26 6.02 7.14
CA VAL A 138 1.10 6.13 8.05
C VAL A 138 1.21 7.36 8.96
N VAL A 139 2.41 7.66 9.48
CA VAL A 139 2.66 8.85 10.29
C VAL A 139 2.39 10.12 9.49
N LEU A 140 2.96 10.21 8.29
CA LEU A 140 2.71 11.32 7.35
C LEU A 140 1.24 11.40 6.95
N GLY A 141 0.57 10.24 6.85
CA GLY A 141 -0.83 10.11 6.48
C GLY A 141 -1.85 10.55 7.54
N GLY A 142 -1.43 10.89 8.77
CA GLY A 142 -2.32 11.57 9.72
C GLY A 142 -2.43 10.99 11.12
N LEU A 143 -1.39 10.36 11.68
CA LEU A 143 -1.36 10.12 13.14
C LEU A 143 -1.35 11.43 13.96
N GLY A 144 -1.15 12.59 13.31
CA GLY A 144 -1.12 13.91 13.93
C GLY A 144 -2.36 14.80 13.73
N SER A 145 -3.49 14.32 13.20
CA SER A 145 -4.71 15.14 13.02
C SER A 145 -5.75 14.99 14.16
N LEU A 146 -5.29 14.67 15.37
CA LEU A 146 -6.11 14.72 16.60
C LEU A 146 -6.04 16.10 17.23
#